data_AF-A0AAV6AQH5-F1
#
_entry.id   AF-A0AAV6AQH5-F1
#
_cell.length_a   1.000
_cell.length_b   1.000
_cell.length_c   1.000
_cell.angle_alpha   90.00
_cell.angle_beta   90.00
_cell.angle_gamma   90.00
#
_symmetry.space_group_name_H-M   'P 1'
#
loop_
_entity.id
_entity.type
_entity.pdbx_description
1 polymer ?
#
loop_
_entity_poly.entity_id
_entity_poly.type
_entity_poly.pdbx_seq_one_letter_code
_entity_poly.pdbx_strand_id
1 'polypeptide(L)'
;MAADEARRDPPAAEAAGASGSAIAEAYSRGLGVEAIARRTGVPVREVYWLLGRQNVAIRPARVAKGPRPETIELLRRIRQMRAEGCTYKQIGRSCGIAPGTVGVMLSTFREVDL
;
A
#
# COMPACT_ATOMS: atom_id res chain seq x y z
N MET A 1 -10.00 -2.68 41.70
CA MET A 1 -9.28 -2.66 40.42
C MET A 1 -9.15 -4.09 39.94
N ALA A 2 -10.10 -4.56 39.14
CA ALA A 2 -10.06 -5.91 38.55
C ALA A 2 -9.82 -5.73 37.05
N ALA A 3 -8.71 -6.27 36.57
CA ALA A 3 -8.36 -6.29 35.16
C ALA A 3 -9.34 -7.23 34.44
N ASP A 4 -10.15 -6.63 33.57
CA ASP A 4 -11.14 -7.28 32.70
C ASP A 4 -10.39 -8.01 31.58
N GLU A 5 -9.84 -9.17 31.91
CA GLU A 5 -8.95 -9.96 31.05
C GLU A 5 -9.63 -11.28 30.66
N ALA A 6 -10.89 -11.23 30.23
CA ALA A 6 -11.59 -12.40 29.68
C ALA A 6 -12.84 -11.98 28.90
N ARG A 7 -12.68 -11.66 27.61
CA ARG A 7 -13.70 -11.78 26.54
C ARG A 7 -13.13 -11.23 25.23
N ARG A 8 -12.46 -12.09 24.47
CA ARG A 8 -12.31 -11.85 23.03
C ARG A 8 -12.34 -13.18 22.31
N ASP A 9 -13.51 -13.80 22.40
CA ASP A 9 -13.90 -14.88 21.49
C ASP A 9 -13.56 -14.47 20.04
N PRO A 10 -12.94 -15.35 19.24
CA PRO A 10 -12.69 -15.09 17.84
C PRO A 10 -14.03 -14.97 17.10
N PRO A 11 -14.31 -13.88 16.37
CA PRO A 11 -15.55 -13.77 15.63
C PRO A 11 -15.44 -14.64 14.36
N ALA A 12 -16.04 -15.83 14.39
CA ALA A 12 -16.73 -16.47 13.27
C ALA A 12 -15.98 -16.74 11.94
N ALA A 13 -14.66 -16.63 11.84
CA ALA A 13 -13.96 -16.81 10.55
C ALA A 13 -13.47 -18.23 10.23
N GLU A 14 -13.76 -19.23 11.07
CA GLU A 14 -13.65 -20.63 10.60
C GLU A 14 -14.82 -21.01 9.67
N ALA A 15 -15.89 -20.19 9.60
CA ALA A 15 -17.10 -20.50 8.82
C ALA A 15 -17.11 -19.92 7.39
N ALA A 16 -16.09 -19.16 6.97
CA ALA A 16 -16.07 -18.51 5.66
C ALA A 16 -14.72 -18.71 4.92
N GLY A 17 -14.35 -19.97 4.67
CA GLY A 17 -13.71 -20.48 3.45
C GLY A 17 -12.49 -19.78 2.81
N ALA A 18 -11.90 -18.74 3.40
CA ALA A 18 -10.71 -18.08 2.88
C ALA A 18 -9.52 -18.47 3.75
N SER A 19 -8.84 -19.55 3.36
CA SER A 19 -7.56 -19.95 3.95
C SER A 19 -6.66 -18.72 4.03
N GLY A 20 -6.07 -18.43 5.19
CA GLY A 20 -5.22 -17.25 5.36
C GLY A 20 -4.12 -17.13 4.29
N SER A 21 -3.69 -18.25 3.69
CA SER A 21 -2.76 -18.26 2.55
C SER A 21 -3.30 -17.50 1.32
N ALA A 22 -4.61 -17.59 1.02
CA ALA A 22 -5.24 -16.87 -0.09
C ALA A 22 -5.26 -15.35 0.16
N ILE A 23 -5.38 -14.94 1.43
CA ILE A 23 -5.32 -13.53 1.83
C ILE A 23 -3.91 -12.98 1.64
N ALA A 24 -2.88 -13.71 2.09
CA ALA A 24 -1.49 -13.30 1.89
C ALA A 24 -1.07 -13.34 0.42
N GLU A 25 -1.57 -14.30 -0.36
CA GLU A 25 -1.32 -14.35 -1.80
C GLU A 25 -2.00 -13.19 -2.53
N ALA A 26 -3.24 -12.84 -2.19
CA ALA A 26 -3.88 -11.66 -2.75
C ALA A 26 -3.12 -10.38 -2.37
N TYR A 27 -2.61 -10.31 -1.15
CA TYR A 27 -1.79 -9.20 -0.68
C TYR A 27 -0.44 -9.10 -1.39
N SER A 28 0.24 -10.22 -1.61
CA SER A 28 1.52 -10.26 -2.34
C SER A 28 1.37 -9.89 -3.82
N ARG A 29 0.20 -10.18 -4.41
CA ARG A 29 -0.21 -9.69 -5.75
C ARG A 29 -0.56 -8.20 -5.77
N GLY A 30 -0.43 -7.49 -4.65
CA GLY A 30 -0.63 -6.04 -4.56
C GLY A 30 -2.07 -5.61 -4.37
N LEU A 31 -3.01 -6.51 -4.06
CA LEU A 31 -4.37 -6.11 -3.74
C LEU A 31 -4.41 -5.40 -2.38
N GLY A 32 -5.12 -4.27 -2.32
CA GLY A 32 -5.36 -3.57 -1.08
C GLY A 32 -6.22 -4.38 -0.10
N VAL A 33 -5.98 -4.20 1.20
CA VAL A 33 -6.69 -4.89 2.29
C VAL A 33 -8.22 -4.79 2.15
N GLU A 34 -8.75 -3.64 1.73
CA GLU A 34 -10.19 -3.45 1.48
C GLU A 34 -10.73 -4.27 0.29
N ALA A 35 -9.91 -4.45 -0.76
CA ALA A 35 -10.28 -5.28 -1.90
C ALA A 35 -10.25 -6.77 -1.53
N ILE A 36 -9.28 -7.15 -0.70
CA ILE A 36 -9.18 -8.50 -0.14
C ILE A 36 -10.41 -8.80 0.72
N ALA A 37 -10.74 -7.92 1.67
CA ALA A 37 -11.91 -8.05 2.54
C ALA A 37 -13.22 -8.23 1.74
N ARG A 38 -13.42 -7.42 0.69
CA ARG A 38 -14.59 -7.56 -0.20
C ARG A 38 -14.59 -8.88 -0.99
N ARG A 39 -13.43 -9.37 -1.40
CA ARG A 39 -13.28 -10.58 -2.20
C ARG A 39 -13.43 -11.86 -1.38
N THR A 40 -12.97 -11.84 -0.13
CA THR A 40 -13.02 -13.01 0.77
C THR A 40 -14.21 -13.00 1.71
N GLY A 41 -14.95 -11.88 1.80
CA GLY A 41 -16.03 -11.70 2.77
C GLY A 41 -15.53 -11.55 4.21
N VAL A 42 -14.22 -11.45 4.41
CA VAL A 42 -13.59 -11.35 5.73
C VAL A 42 -13.52 -9.87 6.17
N PRO A 43 -13.82 -9.54 7.43
CA PRO A 43 -13.68 -8.20 7.94
C PRO A 43 -12.25 -7.66 7.78
N VAL A 44 -12.11 -6.37 7.43
CA VAL A 44 -10.81 -5.69 7.24
C VAL A 44 -9.86 -5.91 8.44
N ARG A 45 -10.40 -5.84 9.65
CA ARG A 45 -9.65 -6.05 10.90
C ARG A 45 -9.03 -7.45 10.97
N GLU A 46 -9.73 -8.45 10.47
CA GLU A 46 -9.29 -9.84 10.48
C GLU A 46 -8.29 -10.12 9.37
N VAL A 47 -8.43 -9.47 8.22
CA VAL A 47 -7.39 -9.47 7.18
C VAL A 47 -6.06 -8.95 7.76
N TYR A 48 -6.06 -7.85 8.52
CA TYR A 48 -4.85 -7.36 9.18
C TYR A 48 -4.30 -8.35 10.22
N TRP A 49 -5.17 -8.97 11.01
CA TRP A 49 -4.76 -9.97 12.01
C TRP A 49 -4.11 -11.19 11.36
N LEU A 50 -4.68 -11.70 10.26
CA LEU A 50 -4.15 -12.82 9.50
C LEU A 50 -2.83 -12.47 8.80
N LEU A 51 -2.72 -11.29 8.19
CA LEU A 51 -1.46 -10.82 7.59
C LEU A 51 -0.35 -10.68 8.65
N GLY A 52 -0.68 -10.17 9.83
CA GLY A 52 0.26 -10.08 10.96
C GLY A 52 0.71 -11.45 11.47
N ARG A 53 -0.22 -12.42 11.58
CA ARG A 53 0.08 -13.80 12.00
C ARG A 53 0.98 -14.54 11.00
N GLN A 54 0.87 -14.21 9.71
CA GLN A 54 1.70 -14.78 8.65
C GLN A 54 3.03 -14.05 8.44
N ASN A 55 3.37 -13.10 9.32
CA ASN A 55 4.60 -12.29 9.26
C ASN A 55 4.78 -11.57 7.92
N VAL A 56 3.67 -11.23 7.26
CA VAL A 56 3.72 -10.44 6.02
C VAL A 56 3.95 -9.00 6.41
N ALA A 57 5.05 -8.41 5.92
CA ALA A 57 5.33 -7.00 6.12
C ALA A 57 4.17 -6.18 5.53
N ILE A 58 3.36 -5.58 6.42
CA ILE A 58 2.22 -4.75 6.02
C ILE A 58 2.80 -3.50 5.35
N ARG A 59 2.71 -3.47 4.02
CA ARG A 59 3.03 -2.33 3.17
C ARG A 59 2.26 -1.12 3.71
N PRO A 60 2.93 0.02 3.95
CA PRO A 60 2.25 1.22 4.41
C PRO A 60 1.14 1.60 3.42
N ALA A 61 -0.04 1.95 3.93
CA ALA A 61 -1.28 2.16 3.17
C ALA A 61 -1.13 3.08 1.94
N ARG A 62 -0.11 3.95 1.94
CA ARG A 62 0.20 4.86 0.82
C ARG A 62 0.67 4.14 -0.46
N VAL A 63 1.21 2.92 -0.36
CA VAL A 63 1.71 2.16 -1.52
C VAL A 63 0.63 1.26 -2.12
N ALA A 64 -0.36 0.84 -1.33
CA ALA A 64 -1.37 -0.14 -1.74
C ALA A 64 -2.40 0.40 -2.74
N LYS A 65 -2.64 1.70 -2.80
CA LYS A 65 -3.64 2.31 -3.70
C LYS A 65 -3.08 2.71 -5.07
N GLY A 66 -1.78 2.52 -5.30
CA GLY A 66 -1.10 3.05 -6.48
C GLY A 66 -1.11 4.59 -6.52
N PRO A 67 -0.26 5.21 -7.35
CA PRO A 67 -0.34 6.65 -7.60
C PRO A 67 -1.66 7.01 -8.28
N ARG A 68 -2.25 8.16 -7.94
CA ARG A 68 -3.41 8.71 -8.66
C ARG A 68 -3.01 8.99 -10.12
N PRO A 69 -3.95 9.04 -11.09
CA PRO A 69 -3.64 9.37 -12.49
C PRO A 69 -2.80 10.65 -12.65
N GLU A 70 -3.16 11.72 -11.92
CA GLU A 70 -2.39 12.97 -11.88
C GLU A 70 -0.95 12.76 -11.37
N THR A 71 -0.77 11.84 -10.41
CA THR A 71 0.55 11.48 -9.88
C THR A 71 1.37 10.69 -10.91
N ILE A 72 0.73 9.87 -11.74
CA ILE A 72 1.36 9.12 -12.83
C ILE A 72 1.90 10.08 -13.89
N GLU A 73 1.09 11.06 -14.31
CA GLU A 73 1.53 12.09 -15.28
C GLU A 73 2.68 12.93 -14.73
N LEU A 74 2.58 13.34 -13.47
CA LEU A 74 3.64 14.06 -12.78
C LEU A 74 4.92 13.21 -12.69
N LEU A 75 4.83 11.92 -12.37
CA LEU A 75 5.97 11.01 -12.36
C LEU A 75 6.62 10.85 -13.73
N ARG A 76 5.83 10.72 -14.81
CA ARG A 76 6.34 10.69 -16.19
C ARG A 76 7.14 11.95 -16.50
N ARG A 77 6.60 13.13 -16.15
CA ARG A 77 7.27 14.42 -16.38
C ARG A 77 8.56 14.56 -15.57
N ILE A 78 8.55 14.13 -14.31
CA ILE A 78 9.74 14.10 -13.45
C ILE A 78 10.81 13.17 -14.04
N ARG A 79 10.46 11.96 -14.50
CA ARG A 79 11.40 11.01 -15.10
C ARG A 79 11.98 11.54 -16.41
N GLN A 80 11.14 12.14 -17.26
CA GLN A 80 11.59 12.77 -18.50
C GLN A 80 12.62 13.87 -18.23
N MET A 81 12.33 14.80 -17.32
CA MET A 81 13.28 15.86 -16.96
C MET A 81 14.57 15.31 -16.34
N ARG A 82 14.52 14.17 -15.63
CA ARG A 82 15.73 13.50 -15.14
C ARG A 82 16.56 12.91 -16.27
N ALA A 83 15.94 12.32 -17.28
CA ALA A 83 16.63 11.83 -18.47
C ALA A 83 17.31 12.97 -19.25
N GLU A 84 16.69 14.15 -19.27
CA GLU A 84 17.25 15.39 -19.82
C GLU A 84 18.35 16.01 -18.95
N GLY A 85 18.71 15.39 -17.82
CA GLY A 85 19.78 15.85 -16.93
C GLY A 85 19.37 16.94 -15.93
N CYS A 86 18.08 17.27 -15.80
CA CYS A 86 17.64 18.27 -14.83
C CYS A 86 17.91 17.83 -13.38
N THR A 87 18.29 18.81 -12.55
CA THR A 87 18.46 18.62 -11.11
C THR A 87 17.12 18.59 -10.38
N TYR A 88 17.06 18.00 -9.18
CA TYR A 88 15.84 17.96 -8.36
C TYR A 88 15.28 19.36 -8.06
N LYS A 89 16.14 20.37 -7.92
CA LYS A 89 15.73 21.77 -7.73
C LYS A 89 15.05 22.36 -8.96
N GLN A 90 15.49 22.00 -10.16
CA GLN A 90 14.88 22.47 -11.41
C GLN A 90 13.55 21.76 -11.68
N ILE A 91 13.52 20.44 -11.44
CA ILE A 91 12.30 19.64 -11.58
C ILE A 91 11.22 20.13 -10.61
N GLY A 92 11.56 20.34 -9.34
CA GLY A 92 10.63 20.85 -8.35
C GLY A 92 10.03 22.21 -8.74
N ARG A 93 10.87 23.13 -9.23
CA ARG A 93 10.40 24.43 -9.75
C ARG A 93 9.47 24.29 -10.96
N SER A 94 9.82 23.45 -11.92
CA SER A 94 9.04 23.23 -13.15
C SER A 94 7.69 22.55 -12.87
N CYS A 95 7.68 21.61 -11.93
CA CYS A 95 6.49 20.82 -11.60
C CYS A 95 5.68 21.38 -10.42
N GLY A 96 6.07 22.52 -9.84
CA GLY A 96 5.37 23.12 -8.70
C GLY A 96 5.43 22.31 -7.39
N ILE A 97 6.46 21.48 -7.21
CA ILE A 97 6.63 20.62 -6.02
C ILE A 97 7.96 20.88 -5.31
N ALA A 98 8.02 20.56 -4.02
CA ALA A 98 9.26 20.69 -3.27
C ALA A 98 10.36 19.75 -3.84
N PRO A 99 11.63 20.18 -3.92
CA PRO A 99 12.72 19.34 -4.43
C PRO A 99 12.89 18.02 -3.66
N GLY A 100 12.61 18.01 -2.35
CA GLY A 100 12.59 16.79 -1.55
C GLY A 100 11.49 15.80 -1.97
N THR A 101 10.32 16.32 -2.38
CA THR A 101 9.21 15.51 -2.90
C THR A 101 9.60 14.80 -4.19
N VAL A 102 10.40 15.44 -5.06
CA VAL A 102 10.90 14.80 -6.29
C VAL A 102 11.69 13.52 -5.97
N GLY A 103 12.59 13.59 -4.99
CA GLY A 103 13.39 12.44 -4.55
C GLY A 103 12.53 11.32 -3.95
N VAL A 104 11.57 11.69 -3.09
CA VAL A 104 10.62 10.73 -2.51
C VAL A 104 9.77 10.07 -3.60
N MET A 105 9.26 10.82 -4.57
CA MET A 105 8.46 10.29 -5.68
C MET A 105 9.26 9.31 -6.54
N LEU A 106 10.49 9.66 -6.91
CA LEU A 106 11.37 8.78 -7.69
C LEU A 106 11.75 7.50 -6.92
N SER A 107 11.96 7.59 -5.61
CA SER A 107 12.28 6.44 -4.77
C SER A 107 11.06 5.55 -4.50
N THR A 108 9.90 6.15 -4.22
CA THR A 108 8.68 5.43 -3.85
C THR A 108 8.08 4.69 -5.04
N PHE A 109 8.16 5.26 -6.24
CA PHE A 109 7.58 4.71 -7.45
C PHE A 109 8.64 4.22 -8.43
N ARG A 110 9.76 3.67 -7.94
CA ARG A 110 10.87 3.20 -8.77
C ARG A 110 10.47 2.06 -9.71
N GLU A 111 9.62 1.14 -9.26
CA GLU A 111 9.21 -0.08 -9.96
C GLU A 111 7.87 0.06 -10.70
N VAL A 112 7.30 1.26 -10.75
CA VAL A 112 6.12 1.49 -11.57
C VAL A 112 6.58 1.60 -13.02
N ASP A 113 6.31 0.56 -13.81
CA ASP A 113 6.30 0.64 -15.27
C ASP A 113 5.24 1.68 -15.67
N LEU A 114 5.72 2.80 -16.24
CA LEU A 114 4.91 3.96 -16.63
C LEU A 114 4.77 4.03 -18.13
#